data_AF-A0A091AFX8-F1
#
_entry.id   AF-A0A091AFX8-F1
#
_cell.length_a   1.000
_cell.length_b   1.000
_cell.length_c   1.000
_cell.angle_alpha   90.00
_cell.angle_beta   90.00
_cell.angle_gamma   90.00
#
_symmetry.space_group_name_H-M   'P 1'
#
loop_
_entity.id
_entity.type
_entity.pdbx_description
1 polymer ?
#
loop_
_entity_poly.entity_id
_entity_poly.type
_entity_poly.pdbx_seq_one_letter_code
_entity_poly.pdbx_strand_id
1 'polypeptide(L)'
;MLLMDGNMTNIVNDVHSFVNESKFWFPLLHSLLSALIFWIVFSVYPQQKRKNQIRPIVEYDLYCIQNALFSIFDLLFRSSMHSPSQFQSEIRSGKLDKKDFYIALQNKCMNATYLYPDQIKNSYLIIGEELLLRYESIYKLIDKVTNYNEYANTDELLLLEQIRTNLKMYELNEKRISSSSITIVNGQKLQAVVSNLGYMHQSMHDLYKLYMELQKIIFLESKYQNRDLLIHKVQFLYYSSQYNKCQKTIKKWMTNYPDTESLLSYYSLLCDFKLRKNNYDKVKSVLEKKYYNGSLVSSRDLLKELVEDETVRSIMESLYPKEEIDSMHQVMLKEDIQKKAFLDTNNAIADFFEERDTRFKNIRQQENR
;
A
#
# COMPACT_ATOMS: atom_id res chain seq x y z
N MET A 1 9.23 72.15 -20.31
CA MET A 1 9.55 70.98 -19.45
C MET A 1 9.73 71.39 -17.97
N LEU A 2 9.01 72.42 -17.47
CA LEU A 2 9.09 72.89 -16.07
C LEU A 2 7.70 73.19 -15.45
N LEU A 3 6.61 72.86 -16.15
CA LEU A 3 5.23 73.13 -15.70
C LEU A 3 4.45 71.87 -15.30
N MET A 4 5.01 70.66 -15.47
CA MET A 4 4.37 69.41 -15.02
C MET A 4 4.85 68.96 -13.64
N ASP A 5 6.07 69.32 -13.21
CA ASP A 5 6.59 68.92 -11.90
C ASP A 5 5.90 69.65 -10.74
N GLY A 6 5.58 70.95 -10.90
CA GLY A 6 4.94 71.76 -9.86
C GLY A 6 3.52 71.31 -9.49
N ASN A 7 2.76 70.76 -10.44
CA ASN A 7 1.40 70.26 -10.19
C ASN A 7 1.40 68.88 -9.51
N MET A 8 2.37 68.00 -9.83
CA MET A 8 2.50 66.72 -9.13
C MET A 8 2.95 66.91 -7.68
N THR A 9 3.88 67.83 -7.41
CA THR A 9 4.29 68.14 -6.03
C THR A 9 3.17 68.75 -5.19
N ASN A 10 2.31 69.58 -5.78
CA ASN A 10 1.16 70.15 -5.06
C ASN A 10 0.08 69.10 -4.78
N ILE A 11 -0.22 68.20 -5.72
CA ILE A 11 -1.17 67.10 -5.49
C ILE A 11 -0.65 66.14 -4.41
N VAL A 12 0.65 65.82 -4.43
CA VAL A 12 1.26 64.97 -3.39
C VAL A 12 1.21 65.67 -2.03
N ASN A 13 1.51 66.96 -1.95
CA ASN A 13 1.44 67.73 -0.72
C ASN A 13 0.01 67.93 -0.19
N ASP A 14 -0.98 68.08 -1.08
CA ASP A 14 -2.40 68.18 -0.72
C ASP A 14 -2.98 66.83 -0.28
N VAL A 15 -2.55 65.72 -0.88
CA VAL A 15 -2.85 64.37 -0.37
C VAL A 15 -2.18 64.16 0.98
N HIS A 16 -0.95 64.63 1.17
CA HIS A 16 -0.23 64.50 2.44
C HIS A 16 -0.86 65.35 3.56
N SER A 17 -1.33 66.57 3.25
CA SER A 17 -2.04 67.43 4.20
C SER A 17 -3.43 66.89 4.50
N PHE A 18 -4.16 66.40 3.48
CA PHE A 18 -5.44 65.72 3.66
C PHE A 18 -5.31 64.48 4.54
N VAL A 19 -4.30 63.63 4.34
CA VAL A 19 -4.02 62.45 5.18
C VAL A 19 -3.61 62.85 6.61
N ASN A 20 -2.89 63.96 6.79
CA ASN A 20 -2.49 64.45 8.11
C ASN A 20 -3.62 65.15 8.89
N GLU A 21 -4.55 65.84 8.23
CA GLU A 21 -5.68 66.54 8.86
C GLU A 21 -6.93 65.66 9.01
N SER A 22 -7.02 64.58 8.23
CA SER A 22 -8.17 63.68 8.26
C SER A 22 -8.15 62.78 9.49
N LYS A 23 -8.96 63.16 10.47
CA LYS A 23 -9.36 62.34 11.64
C LYS A 23 -10.00 60.98 11.28
N PHE A 24 -10.07 60.62 10.00
CA PHE A 24 -10.73 59.44 9.45
C PHE A 24 -9.74 58.30 9.14
N TRP A 25 -8.56 58.60 8.57
CA TRP A 25 -7.65 57.55 8.10
C TRP A 25 -6.94 56.82 9.24
N PHE A 26 -6.58 57.54 10.32
CA PHE A 26 -5.94 56.92 11.47
C PHE A 26 -6.88 55.92 12.19
N PRO A 27 -8.15 56.25 12.53
CA PRO A 27 -9.10 55.26 13.04
C PRO A 27 -9.41 54.12 12.07
N LEU A 28 -9.48 54.39 10.76
CA LEU A 28 -9.72 53.37 9.75
C LEU A 28 -8.55 52.38 9.66
N LEU A 29 -7.30 52.86 9.63
CA LEU A 29 -6.12 52.01 9.64
C LEU A 29 -6.03 51.19 10.93
N HIS A 30 -6.32 51.82 12.08
CA HIS A 30 -6.35 51.12 13.36
C HIS A 30 -7.46 50.05 13.41
N SER A 31 -8.63 50.33 12.84
CA SER A 31 -9.74 49.38 12.72
C SER A 31 -9.37 48.21 11.81
N LEU A 32 -8.76 48.46 10.65
CA LEU A 32 -8.28 47.42 9.74
C LEU A 32 -7.17 46.56 10.38
N LEU A 33 -6.20 47.18 11.05
CA LEU A 33 -5.14 46.46 11.75
C LEU A 33 -5.72 45.61 12.88
N SER A 34 -6.66 46.16 13.65
CA SER A 34 -7.36 45.43 14.70
C SER A 34 -8.12 44.25 14.11
N ALA A 35 -8.92 44.47 13.06
CA ALA A 35 -9.67 43.42 12.38
C ALA A 35 -8.76 42.30 11.84
N LEU A 36 -7.61 42.65 11.27
CA LEU A 36 -6.59 41.69 10.84
C LEU A 36 -6.06 40.86 12.01
N ILE A 37 -5.70 41.51 13.13
CA ILE A 37 -5.23 40.82 14.35
C ILE A 37 -6.33 39.90 14.90
N PHE A 38 -7.58 40.38 14.99
CA PHE A 38 -8.72 39.59 15.43
C PHE A 38 -8.94 38.38 14.51
N TRP A 39 -8.91 38.55 13.19
CA TRP A 39 -9.03 37.45 12.24
C TRP A 39 -7.91 36.41 12.39
N ILE A 40 -6.66 36.86 12.56
CA ILE A 40 -5.53 35.94 12.78
C ILE A 40 -5.71 35.14 14.08
N VAL A 41 -6.05 35.83 15.19
CA VAL A 41 -6.13 35.21 16.53
C VAL A 41 -7.36 34.33 16.70
N PHE A 42 -8.51 34.72 16.15
CA PHE A 42 -9.79 34.03 16.37
C PHE A 42 -10.21 33.13 15.21
N SER A 43 -9.68 33.32 14.00
CA SER A 43 -10.00 32.47 12.84
C SER A 43 -8.81 31.61 12.43
N VAL A 44 -7.69 32.23 12.03
CA VAL A 44 -6.56 31.50 11.42
C VAL A 44 -5.87 30.57 12.41
N TYR A 45 -5.50 31.07 13.60
CA TYR A 45 -4.78 30.27 14.59
C TYR A 45 -5.61 29.08 15.11
N PRO A 46 -6.89 29.23 15.51
CA PRO A 46 -7.71 28.10 15.94
C PRO A 46 -7.94 27.09 14.81
N GLN A 47 -8.15 27.56 13.57
CA GLN A 47 -8.32 26.67 12.42
C GLN A 47 -7.05 25.87 12.13
N GLN A 48 -5.87 26.51 12.17
CA GLN A 48 -4.60 25.81 11.98
C GLN A 48 -4.34 24.81 13.09
N LYS A 49 -4.62 25.16 14.36
CA LYS A 49 -4.52 24.24 15.49
C LYS A 49 -5.43 23.03 15.31
N ARG A 50 -6.69 23.25 14.94
CA ARG A 50 -7.66 22.18 14.66
C ARG A 50 -7.20 21.30 13.51
N LYS A 51 -6.71 21.89 12.42
CA LYS A 51 -6.14 21.15 11.28
C LYS A 51 -4.96 20.28 11.70
N ASN A 52 -4.02 20.82 12.48
CA ASN A 52 -2.86 20.07 12.96
C ASN A 52 -3.24 18.92 13.91
N GLN A 53 -4.37 19.01 14.62
CA GLN A 53 -4.87 17.96 15.51
C GLN A 53 -5.65 16.86 14.76
N ILE A 54 -6.48 17.24 13.79
CA ILE A 54 -7.34 16.29 13.06
C ILE A 54 -6.58 15.61 11.90
N ARG A 55 -5.64 16.32 11.26
CA ARG A 55 -4.90 15.79 10.11
C ARG A 55 -4.20 14.44 10.40
N PRO A 56 -3.53 14.23 11.54
CA PRO A 56 -2.99 12.92 11.92
C PRO A 56 -4.02 11.79 11.95
N ILE A 57 -5.29 12.08 12.32
CA ILE A 57 -6.37 11.09 12.34
C ILE A 57 -6.72 10.69 10.90
N VAL A 58 -6.84 11.67 10.00
CA VAL A 58 -7.04 11.43 8.56
C VAL A 58 -5.91 10.59 7.98
N GLU A 59 -4.66 10.95 8.26
CA GLU A 59 -3.48 10.22 7.78
C GLU A 59 -3.42 8.78 8.31
N TYR A 60 -3.83 8.56 9.57
CA TYR A 60 -3.97 7.22 10.14
C TYR A 60 -5.09 6.40 9.46
N ASP A 61 -6.23 7.02 9.17
CA ASP A 61 -7.33 6.35 8.49
C ASP A 61 -6.98 6.00 7.03
N LEU A 62 -6.25 6.87 6.32
CA LEU A 62 -5.66 6.56 5.01
C LEU A 62 -4.72 5.35 5.09
N TYR A 63 -3.88 5.29 6.13
CA TYR A 63 -3.04 4.12 6.40
C TYR A 63 -3.84 2.85 6.66
N CYS A 64 -4.95 2.93 7.39
CA CYS A 64 -5.86 1.79 7.59
C CYS A 64 -6.47 1.30 6.27
N ILE A 65 -6.88 2.23 5.38
CA ILE A 65 -7.38 1.89 4.04
C ILE A 65 -6.31 1.16 3.22
N GLN A 66 -5.08 1.66 3.25
CA GLN A 66 -3.96 1.04 2.54
C GLN A 66 -3.67 -0.38 3.04
N ASN A 67 -3.72 -0.62 4.36
CA ASN A 67 -3.56 -1.97 4.91
C ASN A 67 -4.71 -2.91 4.51
N ALA A 68 -5.95 -2.40 4.48
CA ALA A 68 -7.10 -3.19 4.05
C ALA A 68 -7.00 -3.56 2.56
N LEU A 69 -6.52 -2.64 1.71
CA LEU A 69 -6.21 -2.92 0.31
C LEU A 69 -5.09 -3.95 0.16
N PHE A 70 -4.01 -3.84 0.94
CA PHE A 70 -2.95 -4.85 0.95
C PHE A 70 -3.52 -6.25 1.26
N SER A 71 -4.44 -6.34 2.22
CA SER A 71 -5.08 -7.61 2.58
C SER A 71 -5.94 -8.22 1.46
N ILE A 72 -6.50 -7.40 0.55
CA ILE A 72 -7.15 -7.91 -0.66
C ILE A 72 -6.11 -8.57 -1.55
N PHE A 73 -4.99 -7.92 -1.83
CA PHE A 73 -3.98 -8.49 -2.71
C PHE A 73 -3.32 -9.74 -2.11
N ASP A 74 -3.06 -9.74 -0.80
CA ASP A 74 -2.59 -10.93 -0.09
C ASP A 74 -3.58 -12.11 -0.23
N LEU A 75 -4.89 -11.83 -0.10
CA LEU A 75 -5.97 -12.79 -0.34
C LEU A 75 -5.97 -13.35 -1.77
N LEU A 76 -5.73 -12.51 -2.79
CA LEU A 76 -5.70 -12.96 -4.18
C LEU A 76 -4.48 -13.86 -4.47
N PHE A 77 -3.33 -13.54 -3.90
CA PHE A 77 -2.08 -14.26 -4.13
C PHE A 77 -1.80 -15.38 -3.11
N ARG A 78 -2.75 -15.73 -2.23
CA ARG A 78 -2.58 -16.86 -1.31
C ARG A 78 -2.74 -18.19 -2.02
N SER A 79 -1.93 -19.16 -1.64
CA SER A 79 -2.00 -20.56 -2.09
C SER A 79 -2.84 -21.46 -1.19
N SER A 80 -3.11 -21.03 0.06
CA SER A 80 -3.95 -21.77 1.02
C SER A 80 -4.76 -20.81 1.90
N MET A 81 -5.81 -21.31 2.57
CA MET A 81 -6.69 -20.48 3.41
C MET A 81 -6.02 -19.96 4.69
N HIS A 82 -5.01 -20.66 5.21
CA HIS A 82 -4.43 -20.39 6.53
C HIS A 82 -2.99 -19.88 6.47
N SER A 83 -2.48 -19.57 5.29
CA SER A 83 -1.14 -19.01 5.11
C SER A 83 -1.22 -17.64 4.45
N PRO A 84 -0.34 -16.69 4.82
CA PRO A 84 -0.18 -15.47 4.05
C PRO A 84 0.34 -15.79 2.64
N SER A 85 0.27 -14.81 1.75
CA SER A 85 0.84 -14.96 0.41
C SER A 85 2.37 -15.04 0.44
N GLN A 86 2.93 -15.82 -0.49
CA GLN A 86 4.36 -15.84 -0.80
C GLN A 86 4.80 -14.65 -1.69
N PHE A 87 3.86 -13.75 -2.01
CA PHE A 87 4.05 -12.59 -2.90
C PHE A 87 3.99 -11.25 -2.16
N GLN A 88 4.09 -11.24 -0.83
CA GLN A 88 3.99 -10.01 -0.03
C GLN A 88 5.02 -8.95 -0.44
N SER A 89 6.24 -9.36 -0.80
CA SER A 89 7.29 -8.45 -1.25
C SER A 89 6.94 -7.78 -2.58
N GLU A 90 6.39 -8.56 -3.52
CA GLU A 90 5.96 -8.14 -4.83
C GLU A 90 4.77 -7.18 -4.73
N ILE A 91 3.76 -7.53 -3.91
CA ILE A 91 2.61 -6.66 -3.62
C ILE A 91 3.10 -5.30 -3.11
N ARG A 92 4.03 -5.25 -2.15
CA ARG A 92 4.54 -3.98 -1.59
C ARG A 92 5.43 -3.19 -2.55
N SER A 93 6.03 -3.85 -3.54
CA SER A 93 7.04 -3.25 -4.42
C SER A 93 6.48 -2.39 -5.55
N GLY A 94 5.22 -2.59 -5.93
CA GLY A 94 4.65 -1.97 -7.14
C GLY A 94 5.04 -2.67 -8.44
N LYS A 95 5.56 -3.90 -8.38
CA LYS A 95 6.09 -4.63 -9.56
C LYS A 95 5.12 -5.64 -10.16
N LEU A 96 3.97 -5.88 -9.53
CA LEU A 96 2.96 -6.78 -10.08
C LEU A 96 2.31 -6.15 -11.30
N ASP A 97 2.25 -6.91 -12.39
CA ASP A 97 1.59 -6.50 -13.62
C ASP A 97 0.17 -7.09 -13.73
N LYS A 98 -0.52 -6.76 -14.83
CA LYS A 98 -1.86 -7.26 -15.11
C LYS A 98 -1.92 -8.79 -15.19
N LYS A 99 -0.90 -9.42 -15.78
CA LYS A 99 -0.82 -10.86 -15.98
C LYS A 99 -0.68 -11.59 -14.66
N ASP A 100 0.07 -11.02 -13.71
CA ASP A 100 0.20 -11.56 -12.36
C ASP A 100 -1.18 -11.67 -11.68
N PHE A 101 -2.04 -10.64 -11.82
CA PHE A 101 -3.42 -10.69 -11.31
C PHE A 101 -4.28 -11.72 -12.04
N TYR A 102 -4.12 -11.83 -13.36
CA TYR A 102 -4.82 -12.87 -14.12
C TYR A 102 -4.47 -14.25 -13.60
N ILE A 103 -3.19 -14.57 -13.42
CA ILE A 103 -2.74 -15.84 -12.86
C ILE A 103 -3.21 -16.01 -11.41
N ALA A 104 -3.07 -15.01 -10.54
CA ALA A 104 -3.42 -15.13 -9.12
C ALA A 104 -4.89 -15.51 -8.87
N LEU A 105 -5.78 -15.10 -9.77
CA LEU A 105 -7.23 -15.33 -9.69
C LEU A 105 -7.69 -16.70 -10.23
N GLN A 106 -6.83 -17.45 -10.94
CA GLN A 106 -7.27 -18.66 -11.65
C GLN A 106 -7.78 -19.76 -10.72
N ASN A 107 -7.16 -19.91 -9.54
CA ASN A 107 -7.63 -20.86 -8.53
C ASN A 107 -8.55 -20.22 -7.50
N LYS A 108 -9.14 -19.05 -7.78
CA LYS A 108 -10.07 -18.39 -6.88
C LYS A 108 -11.49 -18.54 -7.39
N CYS A 109 -12.43 -18.80 -6.50
CA CYS A 109 -13.86 -18.87 -6.83
C CYS A 109 -14.71 -18.11 -5.81
N MET A 110 -15.93 -17.75 -6.21
CA MET A 110 -16.81 -16.91 -5.40
C MET A 110 -17.35 -17.65 -4.18
N ASN A 111 -17.89 -18.85 -4.38
CA ASN A 111 -18.53 -19.67 -3.35
C ASN A 111 -18.45 -21.16 -3.71
N ALA A 112 -18.93 -22.03 -2.83
CA ALA A 112 -18.88 -23.48 -3.01
C ALA A 112 -19.60 -23.99 -4.28
N THR A 113 -20.61 -23.27 -4.78
CA THR A 113 -21.31 -23.67 -6.01
C THR A 113 -20.46 -23.49 -7.25
N TYR A 114 -19.36 -22.73 -7.18
CA TYR A 114 -18.37 -22.59 -8.27
C TYR A 114 -17.26 -23.66 -8.24
N LEU A 115 -17.34 -24.67 -7.35
CA LEU A 115 -16.37 -25.77 -7.27
C LEU A 115 -16.61 -26.82 -8.36
N TYR A 116 -16.37 -26.42 -9.61
CA TYR A 116 -16.43 -27.27 -10.80
C TYR A 116 -15.49 -26.69 -11.87
N PRO A 117 -15.12 -27.46 -12.90
CA PRO A 117 -15.44 -28.86 -13.12
C PRO A 117 -14.57 -29.81 -12.27
N ASP A 118 -14.96 -31.09 -12.18
CA ASP A 118 -14.38 -32.08 -11.27
C ASP A 118 -12.85 -32.26 -11.41
N GLN A 119 -12.31 -31.98 -12.60
CA GLN A 119 -10.88 -32.09 -12.88
C GLN A 119 -10.03 -31.09 -12.09
N ILE A 120 -10.57 -29.91 -11.79
CA ILE A 120 -9.82 -28.81 -11.16
C ILE A 120 -10.41 -28.36 -9.82
N LYS A 121 -11.58 -28.85 -9.43
CA LYS A 121 -12.32 -28.36 -8.25
C LYS A 121 -11.52 -28.37 -6.95
N ASN A 122 -10.60 -29.32 -6.78
CA ASN A 122 -9.77 -29.45 -5.56
C ASN A 122 -8.67 -28.40 -5.47
N SER A 123 -8.39 -27.69 -6.56
CA SER A 123 -7.38 -26.62 -6.60
C SER A 123 -7.98 -25.26 -6.22
N TYR A 124 -9.31 -25.14 -6.17
CA TYR A 124 -9.97 -23.88 -5.88
C TYR A 124 -9.89 -23.46 -4.41
N LEU A 125 -9.76 -22.15 -4.22
CA LEU A 125 -9.98 -21.47 -2.95
C LEU A 125 -11.22 -20.58 -3.07
N ILE A 126 -12.17 -20.80 -2.17
CA ILE A 126 -13.34 -19.95 -2.03
C ILE A 126 -12.91 -18.67 -1.32
N ILE A 127 -13.15 -17.51 -1.94
CA ILE A 127 -12.73 -16.21 -1.36
C ILE A 127 -13.84 -15.15 -1.33
N GLY A 128 -15.04 -15.43 -1.83
CA GLY A 128 -16.07 -14.39 -2.03
C GLY A 128 -16.46 -13.67 -0.74
N GLU A 129 -16.77 -14.40 0.34
CA GLU A 129 -17.13 -13.81 1.63
C GLU A 129 -15.98 -12.98 2.21
N GLU A 130 -14.78 -13.54 2.22
CA GLU A 130 -13.57 -12.88 2.70
C GLU A 130 -13.22 -11.61 1.92
N LEU A 131 -13.49 -11.60 0.61
CA LEU A 131 -13.30 -10.46 -0.27
C LEU A 131 -14.33 -9.36 0.04
N LEU A 132 -15.60 -9.72 0.22
CA LEU A 132 -16.66 -8.78 0.60
C LEU A 132 -16.38 -8.09 1.93
N LEU A 133 -15.99 -8.85 2.95
CA LEU A 133 -15.68 -8.27 4.27
C LEU A 133 -14.58 -7.21 4.18
N ARG A 134 -13.57 -7.43 3.33
CA ARG A 134 -12.49 -6.46 3.07
C ARG A 134 -13.00 -5.24 2.32
N TYR A 135 -13.88 -5.44 1.32
CA TYR A 135 -14.49 -4.34 0.56
C TYR A 135 -15.32 -3.44 1.48
N GLU A 136 -16.18 -4.03 2.31
CA GLU A 136 -16.99 -3.31 3.29
C GLU A 136 -16.16 -2.55 4.32
N SER A 137 -15.06 -3.16 4.80
CA SER A 137 -14.12 -2.49 5.69
C SER A 137 -13.54 -1.23 5.03
N ILE A 138 -13.12 -1.32 3.77
CA ILE A 138 -12.60 -0.17 3.01
C ILE A 138 -13.67 0.90 2.83
N TYR A 139 -14.89 0.55 2.45
CA TYR A 139 -15.97 1.54 2.31
C TYR A 139 -16.20 2.33 3.60
N LYS A 140 -16.30 1.64 4.74
CA LYS A 140 -16.48 2.27 6.06
C LYS A 140 -15.33 3.21 6.40
N LEU A 141 -14.09 2.82 6.09
CA LEU A 141 -12.92 3.66 6.32
C LEU A 141 -12.90 4.89 5.39
N ILE A 142 -13.29 4.74 4.13
CA ILE A 142 -13.41 5.88 3.20
C ILE A 142 -14.49 6.84 3.70
N ASP A 143 -15.66 6.36 4.10
CA ASP A 143 -16.73 7.22 4.65
C ASP A 143 -16.25 8.01 5.87
N LYS A 144 -15.47 7.36 6.74
CA LYS A 144 -14.85 8.02 7.89
C LYS A 144 -13.90 9.15 7.47
N VAL A 145 -13.05 8.94 6.46
CA VAL A 145 -12.16 10.01 5.94
C VAL A 145 -12.96 11.13 5.28
N THR A 146 -13.99 10.80 4.50
CA THR A 146 -14.85 11.80 3.82
C THR A 146 -15.60 12.68 4.82
N ASN A 147 -15.95 12.18 6.01
CA ASN A 147 -16.50 12.99 7.10
C ASN A 147 -15.52 14.06 7.62
N TYR A 148 -14.22 13.92 7.35
CA TYR A 148 -13.17 14.88 7.66
C TYR A 148 -12.65 15.62 6.41
N ASN A 149 -13.48 15.78 5.36
CA ASN A 149 -13.09 16.38 4.09
C ASN A 149 -12.38 17.74 4.21
N GLU A 150 -12.76 18.60 5.15
CA GLU A 150 -12.12 19.90 5.43
C GLU A 150 -10.63 19.77 5.82
N TYR A 151 -10.20 18.58 6.25
CA TYR A 151 -8.84 18.26 6.70
C TYR A 151 -8.11 17.27 5.78
N ALA A 152 -8.79 16.75 4.77
CA ALA A 152 -8.22 15.92 3.71
C ALA A 152 -7.81 16.79 2.51
N ASN A 153 -6.80 16.35 1.76
CA ASN A 153 -6.44 17.02 0.52
C ASN A 153 -7.38 16.57 -0.61
N THR A 154 -7.59 17.42 -1.62
CA THR A 154 -8.46 17.09 -2.76
C THR A 154 -7.99 15.84 -3.50
N ASP A 155 -6.68 15.69 -3.72
CA ASP A 155 -6.12 14.52 -4.40
C ASP A 155 -6.35 13.23 -3.61
N GLU A 156 -6.31 13.29 -2.28
CA GLU A 156 -6.62 12.15 -1.41
C GLU A 156 -8.09 11.75 -1.56
N LEU A 157 -9.00 12.72 -1.49
CA LEU A 157 -10.44 12.46 -1.64
C LEU A 157 -10.77 11.89 -3.02
N LEU A 158 -10.15 12.43 -4.08
CA LEU A 158 -10.32 11.93 -5.44
C LEU A 158 -9.82 10.49 -5.57
N LEU A 159 -8.64 10.18 -5.03
CA LEU A 159 -8.09 8.83 -5.03
C LEU A 159 -8.98 7.85 -4.27
N LEU A 160 -9.52 8.25 -3.12
CA LEU A 160 -10.44 7.40 -2.36
C LEU A 160 -11.75 7.15 -3.13
N GLU A 161 -12.28 8.14 -3.85
CA GLU A 161 -13.45 7.94 -4.71
C GLU A 161 -13.16 7.03 -5.91
N GLN A 162 -11.95 7.08 -6.47
CA GLN A 162 -11.51 6.14 -7.51
C GLN A 162 -11.42 4.71 -6.97
N ILE A 163 -10.85 4.53 -5.78
CA ILE A 163 -10.79 3.24 -5.08
C ILE A 163 -12.21 2.70 -4.86
N ARG A 164 -13.09 3.53 -4.30
CA ARG A 164 -14.50 3.20 -4.06
C ARG A 164 -15.22 2.81 -5.36
N THR A 165 -15.01 3.55 -6.43
CA THR A 165 -15.62 3.27 -7.74
C THR A 165 -15.13 1.93 -8.30
N ASN A 166 -13.83 1.66 -8.21
CA ASN A 166 -13.26 0.39 -8.67
C ASN A 166 -13.82 -0.80 -7.88
N LEU A 167 -13.91 -0.69 -6.55
CA LEU A 167 -14.49 -1.74 -5.69
C LEU A 167 -15.97 -2.03 -6.03
N LYS A 168 -16.72 -1.06 -6.59
CA LYS A 168 -18.11 -1.23 -7.00
C LYS A 168 -18.28 -1.92 -8.37
N MET A 169 -17.22 -2.08 -9.16
CA MET A 169 -17.30 -2.53 -10.56
C MET A 169 -18.06 -3.85 -10.74
N TYR A 170 -17.93 -4.80 -9.81
CA TYR A 170 -18.61 -6.09 -9.84
C TYR A 170 -19.80 -6.21 -8.89
N GLU A 171 -20.16 -5.12 -8.19
CA GLU A 171 -21.27 -5.04 -7.23
C GLU A 171 -21.30 -6.23 -6.25
N LEU A 172 -20.14 -6.60 -5.69
CA LEU A 172 -20.08 -7.69 -4.71
C LEU A 172 -20.96 -7.35 -3.51
N ASN A 173 -21.90 -8.24 -3.21
CA ASN A 173 -22.81 -8.15 -2.07
C ASN A 173 -23.22 -9.56 -1.63
N GLU A 174 -23.83 -9.67 -0.44
CA GLU A 174 -24.25 -10.95 0.16
C GLU A 174 -25.13 -11.77 -0.79
N LYS A 175 -26.07 -11.13 -1.50
CA LYS A 175 -26.94 -11.81 -2.46
C LYS A 175 -26.17 -12.43 -3.61
N ARG A 176 -25.17 -11.74 -4.17
CA ARG A 176 -24.32 -12.30 -5.24
C ARG A 176 -23.44 -13.42 -4.71
N ILE A 177 -22.88 -13.29 -3.51
CA ILE A 177 -22.00 -14.31 -2.93
C ILE A 177 -22.77 -15.57 -2.54
N SER A 178 -24.01 -15.44 -2.07
CA SER A 178 -24.88 -16.57 -1.75
C SER A 178 -25.59 -17.16 -2.98
N SER A 179 -25.59 -16.45 -4.12
CA SER A 179 -26.25 -16.94 -5.34
C SER A 179 -25.59 -18.21 -5.89
N SER A 180 -26.44 -19.16 -6.28
CA SER A 180 -26.01 -20.39 -6.95
C SER A 180 -25.47 -20.07 -8.34
N SER A 181 -24.30 -20.60 -8.66
CA SER A 181 -23.74 -20.61 -10.02
C SER A 181 -24.54 -21.49 -11.00
N ILE A 182 -25.40 -22.36 -10.44
CA ILE A 182 -26.20 -23.34 -11.18
C ILE A 182 -27.61 -22.78 -11.37
N THR A 183 -28.03 -22.65 -12.63
CA THR A 183 -29.40 -22.30 -13.01
C THR A 183 -30.09 -23.53 -13.58
N ILE A 184 -31.32 -23.83 -13.15
CA ILE A 184 -32.10 -24.95 -13.69
C ILE A 184 -33.08 -24.39 -14.73
N VAL A 185 -32.94 -24.81 -15.99
CA VAL A 185 -33.85 -24.44 -17.08
C VAL A 185 -34.39 -25.72 -17.71
N ASN A 186 -35.71 -25.91 -17.70
CA ASN A 186 -36.38 -27.11 -18.22
C ASN A 186 -35.81 -28.43 -17.66
N GLY A 187 -35.43 -28.45 -16.38
CA GLY A 187 -34.83 -29.61 -15.71
C GLY A 187 -33.34 -29.83 -16.01
N GLN A 188 -32.73 -29.05 -16.90
CA GLN A 188 -31.29 -29.08 -17.18
C GLN A 188 -30.54 -28.10 -16.28
N LYS A 189 -29.41 -28.55 -15.73
CA LYS A 189 -28.49 -27.72 -14.96
C LYS A 189 -27.56 -26.97 -15.90
N LEU A 190 -27.68 -25.65 -15.94
CA LEU A 190 -26.79 -24.75 -16.65
C LEU A 190 -25.75 -24.19 -15.68
N GLN A 191 -24.49 -24.24 -16.09
CA GLN A 191 -23.34 -23.73 -15.34
C GLN A 191 -22.53 -22.81 -16.25
N ALA A 192 -21.84 -21.84 -15.66
CA ALA A 192 -20.89 -21.03 -16.41
C ALA A 192 -19.75 -21.92 -16.93
N VAL A 193 -19.24 -21.67 -18.13
CA VAL A 193 -18.09 -22.44 -18.65
C VAL A 193 -16.84 -22.18 -17.81
N VAL A 194 -16.67 -20.94 -17.34
CA VAL A 194 -15.57 -20.52 -16.46
C VAL A 194 -16.11 -20.24 -15.07
N SER A 195 -15.56 -20.94 -14.09
CA SER A 195 -15.98 -20.89 -12.69
C SER A 195 -15.05 -20.10 -11.78
N ASN A 196 -13.90 -19.67 -12.29
CA ASN A 196 -12.93 -18.88 -11.54
C ASN A 196 -13.20 -17.37 -11.59
N LEU A 197 -12.42 -16.62 -10.81
CA LEU A 197 -12.48 -15.16 -10.75
C LEU A 197 -11.52 -14.46 -11.73
N GLY A 198 -10.95 -15.19 -12.70
CA GLY A 198 -9.97 -14.65 -13.66
C GLY A 198 -10.50 -13.45 -14.45
N TYR A 199 -11.82 -13.34 -14.65
CA TYR A 199 -12.44 -12.19 -15.31
C TYR A 199 -12.24 -10.85 -14.57
N MET A 200 -11.90 -10.87 -13.27
CA MET A 200 -11.69 -9.67 -12.44
C MET A 200 -10.28 -9.07 -12.54
N HIS A 201 -9.35 -9.72 -13.26
CA HIS A 201 -7.92 -9.35 -13.25
C HIS A 201 -7.66 -7.88 -13.59
N GLN A 202 -8.37 -7.33 -14.59
CA GLN A 202 -8.22 -5.93 -14.99
C GLN A 202 -8.59 -4.98 -13.85
N SER A 203 -9.75 -5.19 -13.21
CA SER A 203 -10.18 -4.31 -12.12
C SER A 203 -9.23 -4.40 -10.92
N MET A 204 -8.73 -5.61 -10.62
CA MET A 204 -7.81 -5.85 -9.49
C MET A 204 -6.46 -5.19 -9.74
N HIS A 205 -5.96 -5.25 -10.97
CA HIS A 205 -4.74 -4.53 -11.36
C HIS A 205 -4.94 -3.01 -11.31
N ASP A 206 -6.09 -2.50 -11.74
CA ASP A 206 -6.39 -1.07 -11.64
C ASP A 206 -6.52 -0.63 -10.18
N LEU A 207 -7.14 -1.44 -9.31
CA LEU A 207 -7.18 -1.22 -7.87
C LEU A 207 -5.77 -1.24 -7.26
N TYR A 208 -4.90 -2.11 -7.75
CA TYR A 208 -3.51 -2.20 -7.32
C TYR A 208 -2.72 -0.93 -7.64
N LYS A 209 -2.94 -0.32 -8.82
CA LYS A 209 -2.33 0.99 -9.14
C LYS A 209 -2.78 2.08 -8.16
N LEU A 210 -4.07 2.15 -7.86
CA LEU A 210 -4.61 3.10 -6.88
C LEU A 210 -4.06 2.85 -5.48
N TYR A 211 -3.89 1.58 -5.09
CA TYR A 211 -3.19 1.20 -3.86
C TYR A 211 -1.76 1.72 -3.83
N MET A 212 -1.00 1.57 -4.92
CA MET A 212 0.37 2.06 -5.01
C MET A 212 0.45 3.59 -4.94
N GLU A 213 -0.54 4.30 -5.48
CA GLU A 213 -0.65 5.77 -5.35
C GLU A 213 -0.93 6.17 -3.90
N LEU A 214 -1.89 5.51 -3.24
CA LEU A 214 -2.21 5.75 -1.83
C LEU A 214 -1.00 5.48 -0.93
N GLN A 215 -0.26 4.42 -1.23
CA GLN A 215 0.96 4.05 -0.53
C GLN A 215 2.04 5.14 -0.65
N LYS A 216 2.17 5.81 -1.79
CA LYS A 216 3.09 6.95 -1.97
C LYS A 216 2.70 8.13 -1.08
N ILE A 217 1.41 8.50 -1.08
CA ILE A 217 0.90 9.59 -0.22
C ILE A 217 1.22 9.31 1.24
N ILE A 218 0.87 8.12 1.73
CA ILE A 218 1.04 7.74 3.13
C ILE A 218 2.52 7.68 3.52
N PHE A 219 3.39 7.10 2.69
CA PHE A 219 4.77 6.88 3.08
C PHE A 219 5.73 8.00 2.71
N LEU A 220 5.41 8.85 1.74
CA LEU A 220 6.32 9.91 1.28
C LEU A 220 5.86 11.30 1.71
N GLU A 221 4.56 11.55 1.82
CA GLU A 221 4.00 12.89 2.02
C GLU A 221 3.44 13.11 3.42
N SER A 222 2.84 12.06 4.00
CA SER A 222 2.26 12.10 5.35
C SER A 222 3.29 12.47 6.43
N LYS A 223 2.84 13.26 7.41
CA LYS A 223 3.63 13.64 8.59
C LYS A 223 3.37 12.75 9.78
N TYR A 224 2.19 12.12 9.83
CA TYR A 224 1.86 11.13 10.85
C TYR A 224 2.89 10.00 10.86
N GLN A 225 3.31 9.60 12.05
CA GLN A 225 4.28 8.53 12.22
C GLN A 225 3.93 7.73 13.47
N ASN A 226 3.85 6.42 13.30
CA ASN A 226 3.85 5.46 14.40
C ASN A 226 4.82 4.31 14.07
N ARG A 227 4.93 3.35 14.99
CA ARG A 227 5.79 2.18 14.87
C ARG A 227 5.49 1.36 13.60
N ASP A 228 4.25 0.94 13.42
CA ASP A 228 3.89 0.03 12.32
C ASP A 228 4.00 0.72 10.95
N LEU A 229 3.62 2.00 10.89
CA LEU A 229 3.82 2.85 9.72
C LEU A 229 5.31 2.96 9.37
N LEU A 230 6.21 3.04 10.36
CA LEU A 230 7.66 3.06 10.11
C LEU A 230 8.11 1.77 9.46
N ILE A 231 7.70 0.63 10.03
CA ILE A 231 8.04 -0.70 9.50
C ILE A 231 7.55 -0.83 8.06
N HIS A 232 6.28 -0.51 7.80
CA HIS A 232 5.70 -0.61 6.46
C HIS A 232 6.34 0.38 5.46
N LYS A 233 6.71 1.59 5.91
CA LYS A 233 7.43 2.57 5.10
C LYS A 233 8.84 2.08 4.74
N VAL A 234 9.56 1.48 5.69
CA VAL A 234 10.89 0.90 5.45
C VAL A 234 10.80 -0.27 4.46
N GLN A 235 9.83 -1.17 4.65
CA GLN A 235 9.54 -2.25 3.70
C GLN A 235 9.23 -1.72 2.30
N PHE A 236 8.35 -0.73 2.19
CA PHE A 236 8.03 -0.08 0.92
C PHE A 236 9.26 0.51 0.25
N LEU A 237 10.06 1.30 0.98
CA LEU A 237 11.26 1.93 0.43
C LEU A 237 12.31 0.89 0.00
N TYR A 238 12.46 -0.20 0.74
CA TYR A 238 13.35 -1.30 0.38
C TYR A 238 12.87 -2.01 -0.90
N TYR A 239 11.63 -2.51 -0.92
CA TYR A 239 11.10 -3.30 -2.04
C TYR A 239 10.89 -2.46 -3.32
N SER A 240 10.62 -1.15 -3.18
CA SER A 240 10.59 -0.19 -4.31
C SER A 240 11.98 0.27 -4.75
N SER A 241 13.05 -0.37 -4.26
CA SER A 241 14.45 -0.08 -4.64
C SER A 241 14.95 1.34 -4.28
N GLN A 242 14.30 2.01 -3.32
CA GLN A 242 14.68 3.32 -2.81
C GLN A 242 15.64 3.22 -1.62
N TYR A 243 16.71 2.43 -1.77
CA TYR A 243 17.62 2.03 -0.67
C TYR A 243 18.24 3.21 0.08
N ASN A 244 18.68 4.25 -0.62
CA ASN A 244 19.24 5.46 0.01
C ASN A 244 18.22 6.18 0.91
N LYS A 245 16.95 6.27 0.46
CA LYS A 245 15.88 6.86 1.27
C LYS A 245 15.54 5.95 2.46
N CYS A 246 15.49 4.64 2.23
CA CYS A 246 15.28 3.63 3.27
C CYS A 246 16.29 3.80 4.42
N GLN A 247 17.60 3.86 4.10
CA GLN A 247 18.65 4.07 5.10
C GLN A 247 18.50 5.39 5.86
N LYS A 248 18.18 6.49 5.16
CA LYS A 248 17.93 7.80 5.81
C LYS A 248 16.73 7.73 6.76
N THR A 249 15.65 7.05 6.35
CA THR A 249 14.46 6.86 7.19
C THR A 249 14.78 6.03 8.43
N ILE A 250 15.50 4.92 8.28
CA ILE A 250 15.92 4.08 9.42
C ILE A 250 16.77 4.90 10.40
N LYS A 251 17.82 5.56 9.92
CA LYS A 251 18.72 6.38 10.78
C LYS A 251 17.97 7.47 11.53
N LYS A 252 16.96 8.09 10.91
CA LYS A 252 16.18 9.17 11.51
C LYS A 252 15.28 8.69 12.65
N TRP A 253 14.72 7.48 12.56
CA TRP A 253 13.61 7.06 13.42
C TRP A 253 13.90 5.83 14.30
N MET A 254 15.02 5.11 14.09
CA MET A 254 15.36 3.91 14.85
C MET A 254 15.44 4.16 16.37
N THR A 255 15.90 5.34 16.79
CA THR A 255 15.98 5.73 18.21
C THR A 255 14.62 5.95 18.85
N ASN A 256 13.58 6.21 18.07
CA ASN A 256 12.25 6.54 18.59
C ASN A 256 11.42 5.28 18.90
N TYR A 257 11.80 4.14 18.32
CA TYR A 257 11.12 2.85 18.50
C TYR A 257 12.15 1.73 18.77
N PRO A 258 12.72 1.68 19.99
CA PRO A 258 13.81 0.75 20.32
C PRO A 258 13.45 -0.73 20.13
N ASP A 259 12.18 -1.08 20.29
CA ASP A 259 11.65 -2.43 20.09
C ASP A 259 11.73 -2.90 18.63
N THR A 260 11.86 -1.97 17.68
CA THR A 260 12.03 -2.26 16.25
C THR A 260 13.48 -2.24 15.78
N GLU A 261 14.43 -1.91 16.66
CA GLU A 261 15.83 -1.69 16.31
C GLU A 261 16.44 -2.87 15.55
N SER A 262 16.20 -4.10 16.02
CA SER A 262 16.70 -5.31 15.38
C SER A 262 16.18 -5.45 13.95
N LEU A 263 14.86 -5.33 13.74
CA LEU A 263 14.25 -5.39 12.41
C LEU A 263 14.79 -4.30 11.47
N LEU A 264 14.87 -3.07 11.96
CA LEU A 264 15.38 -1.94 11.17
C LEU A 264 16.87 -2.11 10.85
N SER A 265 17.64 -2.74 11.73
CA SER A 265 19.05 -3.07 11.51
C SER A 265 19.21 -4.10 10.37
N TYR A 266 18.31 -5.09 10.28
CA TYR A 266 18.26 -6.01 9.14
C TYR A 266 17.98 -5.28 7.83
N TYR A 267 16.95 -4.42 7.76
CA TYR A 267 16.68 -3.65 6.53
C TYR A 267 17.82 -2.68 6.18
N SER A 268 18.49 -2.11 7.19
CA SER A 268 19.67 -1.27 7.01
C SER A 268 20.82 -2.06 6.39
N LEU A 269 21.03 -3.31 6.84
CA LEU A 269 22.01 -4.23 6.28
C LEU A 269 21.67 -4.63 4.84
N LEU A 270 20.42 -5.02 4.59
CA LEU A 270 19.94 -5.35 3.24
C LEU A 270 20.15 -4.19 2.25
N CYS A 271 19.89 -2.94 2.69
CA CYS A 271 20.18 -1.77 1.88
C CYS A 271 21.67 -1.62 1.56
N ASP A 272 22.59 -1.90 2.50
CA ASP A 272 24.02 -1.86 2.25
C ASP A 272 24.44 -2.89 1.19
N PHE A 273 23.89 -4.11 1.25
CA PHE A 273 24.12 -5.15 0.23
C PHE A 273 23.65 -4.72 -1.16
N LYS A 274 22.44 -4.15 -1.26
CA LYS A 274 21.92 -3.63 -2.54
C LYS A 274 22.72 -2.46 -3.09
N LEU A 275 23.32 -1.65 -2.20
CA LEU A 275 24.20 -0.54 -2.57
C LEU A 275 25.67 -0.96 -2.75
N ARG A 276 26.01 -2.25 -2.63
CA ARG A 276 27.37 -2.79 -2.69
C ARG A 276 28.33 -2.15 -1.69
N LYS A 277 27.83 -1.85 -0.49
CA LYS A 277 28.57 -1.30 0.66
C LYS A 277 28.68 -2.34 1.78
N ASN A 278 28.98 -3.58 1.40
CA ASN A 278 28.96 -4.73 2.30
C ASN A 278 29.92 -4.48 3.47
N ASN A 279 29.36 -4.50 4.68
CA ASN A 279 30.12 -4.38 5.92
C ASN A 279 29.89 -5.66 6.72
N TYR A 280 30.85 -6.58 6.66
CA TYR A 280 30.73 -7.90 7.29
C TYR A 280 30.79 -7.84 8.82
N ASP A 281 31.43 -6.82 9.41
CA ASP A 281 31.36 -6.58 10.86
C ASP A 281 29.93 -6.20 11.27
N LYS A 282 29.26 -5.39 10.44
CA LYS A 282 27.85 -5.06 10.62
C LYS A 282 26.98 -6.32 10.50
N VAL A 283 27.23 -7.18 9.51
CA VAL A 283 26.52 -8.49 9.38
C VAL A 283 26.60 -9.26 10.69
N LYS A 284 27.82 -9.48 11.20
CA LYS A 284 28.05 -10.21 12.44
C LYS A 284 27.29 -9.58 13.61
N SER A 285 27.39 -8.26 13.79
CA SER A 285 26.71 -7.54 14.87
C SER A 285 25.17 -7.65 14.81
N VAL A 286 24.59 -7.69 13.61
CA VAL A 286 23.13 -7.78 13.42
C VAL A 286 22.64 -9.20 13.71
N LEU A 287 23.39 -10.21 13.29
CA LEU A 287 23.09 -11.62 13.59
C LEU A 287 23.20 -11.90 15.10
N GLU A 288 24.25 -11.42 15.75
CA GLU A 288 24.46 -11.58 17.21
C GLU A 288 23.32 -11.01 18.06
N LYS A 289 22.62 -9.97 17.57
CA LYS A 289 21.44 -9.39 18.24
C LYS A 289 20.21 -10.32 18.27
N LYS A 290 20.21 -11.44 17.54
CA LYS A 290 19.21 -12.51 17.65
C LYS A 290 17.75 -12.04 17.57
N TYR A 291 17.36 -11.46 16.44
CA TYR A 291 15.98 -11.08 16.16
C TYR A 291 15.02 -12.30 16.23
N TYR A 292 13.75 -12.08 16.62
CA TYR A 292 12.76 -13.14 16.88
C TYR A 292 13.26 -14.25 17.82
N ASN A 293 13.70 -13.87 19.02
CA ASN A 293 14.24 -14.80 20.03
C ASN A 293 15.46 -15.62 19.52
N GLY A 294 16.12 -15.15 18.47
CA GLY A 294 17.31 -15.79 17.90
C GLY A 294 17.04 -16.87 16.86
N SER A 295 15.79 -17.15 16.51
CA SER A 295 15.44 -18.15 15.50
C SER A 295 15.81 -17.67 14.09
N LEU A 296 16.75 -18.38 13.44
CA LEU A 296 17.08 -18.14 12.03
C LEU A 296 15.87 -18.40 11.13
N VAL A 297 15.07 -19.42 11.42
CA VAL A 297 13.84 -19.72 10.67
C VAL A 297 12.89 -18.53 10.72
N SER A 298 12.73 -17.87 11.86
CA SER A 298 11.85 -16.72 11.99
C SER A 298 12.35 -15.48 11.25
N SER A 299 13.67 -15.37 11.05
CA SER A 299 14.31 -14.27 10.31
C SER A 299 14.61 -14.58 8.84
N ARG A 300 14.24 -15.79 8.36
CA ARG A 300 14.60 -16.32 7.05
C ARG A 300 14.30 -15.36 5.90
N ASP A 301 13.15 -14.69 5.92
CA ASP A 301 12.74 -13.78 4.83
C ASP A 301 13.73 -12.61 4.66
N LEU A 302 14.30 -12.13 5.76
CA LEU A 302 15.31 -11.07 5.77
C LEU A 302 16.71 -11.59 5.43
N LEU A 303 16.95 -12.89 5.58
CA LEU A 303 18.23 -13.54 5.35
C LEU A 303 18.34 -14.13 3.94
N LYS A 304 17.23 -14.36 3.25
CA LYS A 304 17.17 -15.05 1.95
C LYS A 304 18.14 -14.48 0.92
N GLU A 305 18.26 -13.16 0.86
CA GLU A 305 19.17 -12.49 -0.08
C GLU A 305 20.62 -12.43 0.40
N LEU A 306 20.86 -12.65 1.70
CA LEU A 306 22.19 -12.58 2.31
C LEU A 306 22.90 -13.93 2.32
N VAL A 307 22.15 -15.04 2.42
CA VAL A 307 22.71 -16.41 2.49
C VAL A 307 23.37 -16.89 1.20
N GLU A 308 23.17 -16.17 0.09
CA GLU A 308 23.88 -16.41 -1.16
C GLU A 308 25.36 -15.99 -1.10
N ASP A 309 25.71 -15.04 -0.22
CA ASP A 309 27.09 -14.59 -0.01
C ASP A 309 27.87 -15.57 0.89
N GLU A 310 29.00 -16.07 0.38
CA GLU A 310 29.84 -17.06 1.08
C GLU A 310 30.38 -16.56 2.42
N THR A 311 30.72 -15.27 2.51
CA THR A 311 31.25 -14.67 3.74
C THR A 311 30.15 -14.55 4.79
N VAL A 312 28.94 -14.17 4.38
CA VAL A 312 27.77 -14.17 5.28
C VAL A 312 27.49 -15.58 5.79
N ARG A 313 27.54 -16.58 4.91
CA ARG A 313 27.33 -17.99 5.29
C ARG A 313 28.36 -18.43 6.34
N SER A 314 29.64 -18.13 6.13
CA SER A 314 30.69 -18.43 7.11
C SER A 314 30.46 -17.74 8.47
N ILE A 315 30.01 -16.48 8.47
CA ILE A 315 29.64 -15.78 9.70
C ILE A 315 28.47 -16.49 10.39
N MET A 316 27.44 -16.87 9.64
CA MET A 316 26.28 -17.60 10.19
C MET A 316 26.70 -18.94 10.80
N GLU A 317 27.51 -19.73 10.10
CA GLU A 317 28.07 -21.01 10.57
C GLU A 317 28.91 -20.86 11.84
N SER A 318 29.54 -19.69 12.05
CA SER A 318 30.29 -19.41 13.28
C SER A 318 29.40 -19.03 14.48
N LEU A 319 28.17 -18.58 14.24
CA LEU A 319 27.27 -18.04 15.26
C LEU A 319 26.12 -18.99 15.64
N TYR A 320 25.75 -19.91 14.74
CA TYR A 320 24.58 -20.77 14.88
C TYR A 320 24.92 -22.24 14.68
N PRO A 321 24.22 -23.16 15.38
CA PRO A 321 24.33 -24.59 15.13
C PRO A 321 23.95 -24.95 13.70
N LYS A 322 24.61 -25.96 13.14
CA LYS A 322 24.36 -26.42 11.77
C LYS A 322 22.91 -26.84 11.56
N GLU A 323 22.30 -27.48 12.56
CA GLU A 323 20.91 -27.94 12.50
C GLU A 323 19.93 -26.77 12.32
N GLU A 324 20.21 -25.61 12.92
CA GLU A 324 19.37 -24.41 12.80
C GLU A 324 19.48 -23.78 11.40
N ILE A 325 20.70 -23.74 10.86
CA ILE A 325 20.97 -23.27 9.50
C ILE A 325 20.30 -24.19 8.47
N ASP A 326 20.45 -25.51 8.62
CA ASP A 326 19.82 -26.51 7.75
C ASP A 326 18.29 -26.41 7.80
N SER A 327 17.72 -26.22 9.00
CA SER A 327 16.28 -26.00 9.18
C SER A 327 15.79 -24.75 8.45
N MET A 328 16.51 -23.63 8.56
CA MET A 328 16.20 -22.39 7.84
C MET A 328 16.21 -22.62 6.32
N HIS A 329 17.25 -23.26 5.79
CA HIS A 329 17.34 -23.57 4.35
C HIS A 329 16.21 -24.48 3.87
N GLN A 330 15.85 -25.51 4.64
CA GLN A 330 14.74 -26.40 4.32
C GLN A 330 13.40 -25.64 4.25
N VAL A 331 13.16 -24.69 5.16
CA VAL A 331 11.95 -23.86 5.12
C VAL A 331 11.95 -22.94 3.90
N MET A 332 13.06 -22.25 3.61
CA MET A 332 13.17 -21.40 2.41
C MET A 332 12.90 -22.19 1.12
N LEU A 333 13.47 -23.39 1.00
CA LEU A 333 13.25 -24.28 -0.16
C LEU A 333 11.76 -24.67 -0.28
N LYS A 334 11.11 -25.02 0.83
CA LYS A 334 9.68 -25.34 0.84
C LYS A 334 8.82 -24.17 0.39
N GLU A 335 9.13 -22.95 0.81
CA GLU A 335 8.42 -21.74 0.40
C GLU A 335 8.57 -21.46 -1.10
N ASP A 336 9.78 -21.65 -1.65
CA ASP A 336 10.02 -21.52 -3.09
C ASP A 336 9.27 -22.59 -3.91
N ILE A 337 9.25 -23.84 -3.42
CA ILE A 337 8.47 -24.92 -4.03
C ILE A 337 6.97 -24.60 -3.98
N GLN A 338 6.46 -24.11 -2.86
CA GLN A 338 5.05 -23.72 -2.72
C GLN A 338 4.67 -22.56 -3.65
N LYS A 339 5.53 -21.55 -3.75
CA LYS A 339 5.34 -20.41 -4.65
C LYS A 339 5.30 -20.87 -6.11
N LYS A 340 6.23 -21.75 -6.51
CA LYS A 340 6.26 -22.32 -7.85
C LYS A 340 5.01 -23.18 -8.12
N ALA A 341 4.63 -24.06 -7.19
CA ALA A 341 3.45 -24.90 -7.32
C ALA A 341 2.15 -24.09 -7.49
N PHE A 342 2.04 -22.97 -6.77
CA PHE A 342 0.94 -22.01 -6.94
C PHE A 342 0.87 -21.47 -8.37
N LEU A 343 2.00 -20.99 -8.91
CA LEU A 343 2.07 -20.48 -10.28
C LEU A 343 1.77 -21.58 -11.30
N ASP A 344 2.35 -22.76 -11.14
CA ASP A 344 2.17 -23.89 -12.08
C ASP A 344 0.71 -24.35 -12.10
N THR A 345 0.08 -24.48 -10.93
CA THR A 345 -1.35 -24.85 -10.81
C THR A 345 -2.25 -23.80 -11.44
N ASN A 346 -2.00 -22.52 -11.16
CA ASN A 346 -2.82 -21.44 -11.71
C ASN A 346 -2.66 -21.30 -13.23
N ASN A 347 -1.45 -21.49 -13.76
CA ASN A 347 -1.22 -21.56 -15.20
C ASN A 347 -1.96 -22.74 -15.84
N ALA A 348 -1.91 -23.93 -15.22
CA ALA A 348 -2.64 -25.10 -15.72
C ALA A 348 -4.17 -24.88 -15.73
N ILE A 349 -4.71 -24.18 -14.74
CA ILE A 349 -6.13 -23.81 -14.71
C ILE A 349 -6.47 -22.79 -15.81
N ALA A 350 -5.59 -21.81 -16.05
CA ALA A 350 -5.77 -20.87 -17.16
C ALA A 350 -5.81 -21.62 -18.50
N ASP A 351 -4.82 -22.48 -18.75
CA ASP A 351 -4.73 -23.29 -19.97
C ASP A 351 -5.98 -24.16 -20.14
N PHE A 352 -6.45 -24.79 -19.05
CA PHE A 352 -7.66 -25.61 -19.03
C PHE A 352 -8.91 -24.84 -19.51
N PHE A 353 -9.07 -23.58 -19.12
CA PHE A 353 -10.20 -22.75 -19.55
C PHE A 353 -9.99 -22.14 -20.94
N GLU A 354 -8.76 -21.77 -21.30
CA GLU A 354 -8.42 -21.26 -22.64
C GLU A 354 -8.67 -22.28 -23.76
N GLU A 355 -8.47 -23.57 -23.48
CA GLU A 355 -8.81 -24.66 -24.40
C GLU A 355 -10.33 -24.80 -24.62
N ARG A 356 -11.13 -24.44 -23.62
CA ARG A 356 -12.59 -24.61 -23.60
C ARG A 356 -13.37 -23.36 -24.01
N ASP A 357 -12.76 -22.19 -23.87
CA ASP A 357 -13.35 -20.91 -24.23
C ASP A 357 -12.30 -20.02 -24.91
N THR A 358 -12.42 -19.93 -26.24
CA THR A 358 -11.49 -19.18 -27.09
C THR A 358 -11.42 -17.68 -26.77
N ARG A 359 -12.39 -17.12 -26.04
CA ARG A 359 -12.35 -15.72 -25.58
C ARG A 359 -11.17 -15.48 -24.64
N PHE A 360 -10.71 -16.49 -23.91
CA PHE A 360 -9.58 -16.38 -22.98
C PHE A 360 -8.22 -16.45 -23.67
N LYS A 361 -8.10 -17.08 -24.85
CA LYS A 361 -6.85 -17.09 -25.64
C LYS A 361 -6.37 -15.68 -26.01
N ASN A 362 -7.29 -14.73 -26.17
CA ASN A 362 -6.96 -13.34 -26.52
C ASN A 362 -6.37 -12.55 -25.34
N ILE A 363 -6.66 -12.93 -24.09
CA ILE A 363 -6.20 -12.20 -22.90
C ILE A 363 -4.69 -12.37 -22.74
N ARG A 364 -4.18 -13.60 -22.78
CA ARG A 364 -2.73 -13.86 -22.67
C ARG A 364 -1.93 -13.33 -23.86
N GLN A 365 -2.52 -13.30 -25.06
CA GLN A 365 -1.87 -12.75 -26.27
C GLN A 365 -1.80 -11.22 -26.27
N GLN A 366 -2.78 -10.55 -25.67
CA GLN A 366 -2.76 -9.09 -25.47
C GLN A 366 -1.80 -8.67 -24.33
N GLU A 367 -1.53 -9.57 -23.38
CA GLU A 367 -0.66 -9.32 -22.22
C GLU A 367 0.82 -9.70 -22.46
N ASN A 368 1.12 -10.48 -23.50
CA ASN A 368 2.49 -10.78 -23.94
C ASN A 368 3.01 -9.79 -25.01
N ARG A 369 2.22 -8.77 -25.37
CA ARG A 369 2.62 -7.63 -26.22
C ARG A 369 2.76 -6.39 -25.35
#